data_AF-A0A5K1FHY7-F1
#
_entry.id   AF-A0A5K1FHY7-F1
#
_cell.length_a   1.000
_cell.length_b   1.000
_cell.length_c   1.000
_cell.angle_alpha   90.00
_cell.angle_beta   90.00
_cell.angle_gamma   90.00
#
_symmetry.space_group_name_H-M   'P 1'
#
loop_
_entity.id
_entity.type
_entity.pdbx_description
1 polymer ?
#
loop_
_entity_poly.entity_id
_entity_poly.type
_entity_poly.pdbx_seq_one_letter_code
_entity_poly.pdbx_strand_id
1 'polypeptide(L)' 'EHNHITSKRLEYFYSTKSEPREFTIVVRGIPVAQGSSLDDTVEKFYKEYYPSTYLSHEMVHRTSRLQSLI' A
#
# COMPACT_ATOMS: atom_id res chain seq x y z
N GLU A 1 -23.69 -23.23 2.46
CA GLU A 1 -22.47 -23.01 1.64
C GLU A 1 -21.72 -21.74 2.03
N HIS A 2 -22.35 -20.55 2.02
CA HIS A 2 -21.69 -19.27 2.36
C HIS A 2 -20.96 -19.28 3.72
N ASN A 3 -21.63 -19.73 4.80
CA ASN A 3 -21.02 -19.81 6.13
C ASN A 3 -19.77 -20.70 6.15
N HIS A 4 -19.79 -21.81 5.42
CA HIS A 4 -18.66 -22.73 5.35
C HIS A 4 -17.43 -22.08 4.69
N ILE A 5 -17.65 -21.36 3.58
CA ILE A 5 -16.58 -20.63 2.88
C ILE A 5 -16.01 -19.51 3.77
N THR A 6 -16.88 -18.74 4.43
CA THR A 6 -16.44 -17.66 5.33
C THR A 6 -15.64 -18.20 6.51
N SER A 7 -16.07 -19.30 7.14
CA SER A 7 -15.32 -19.95 8.21
C SER A 7 -13.94 -20.43 7.75
N LYS A 8 -13.85 -21.03 6.55
CA LYS A 8 -12.56 -21.47 5.99
C LYS A 8 -11.62 -20.31 5.67
N ARG A 9 -12.13 -19.18 5.16
CA ARG A 9 -11.33 -17.97 4.94
C ARG A 9 -10.79 -17.40 6.25
N LEU A 10 -11.60 -17.40 7.30
CA LEU A 10 -11.19 -16.89 8.61
C LEU A 10 -10.12 -17.78 9.26
N GLU A 11 -10.32 -19.10 9.21
CA GLU A 11 -9.32 -20.09 9.68
C GLU A 11 -7.98 -19.90 8.95
N TYR A 12 -8.01 -19.69 7.63
CA TYR A 12 -6.82 -19.40 6.85
C TYR A 12 -6.10 -18.14 7.36
N PHE A 13 -6.80 -17.00 7.48
CA PHE A 13 -6.20 -15.74 7.95
C PHE A 13 -5.54 -15.86 9.32
N TYR A 14 -6.10 -16.63 10.25
CA TYR A 14 -5.51 -16.82 11.59
C TYR A 14 -4.34 -17.81 11.61
N SER A 15 -4.26 -18.72 10.65
CA SER A 15 -3.22 -19.77 10.59
C SER A 15 -1.96 -19.36 9.81
N THR A 16 -2.06 -18.33 8.96
CA THR A 16 -0.96 -17.90 8.10
C THR A 16 0.04 -17.00 8.84
N LYS A 17 1.31 -17.08 8.44
CA LYS A 17 2.32 -16.12 8.86
C LYS A 17 2.01 -14.75 8.27
N SER A 18 2.45 -13.70 8.97
CA SER A 18 2.25 -12.34 8.50
C SER A 18 2.93 -12.09 7.17
N GLU A 19 2.20 -11.48 6.24
CA GLU A 19 2.66 -11.15 4.90
C GLU A 19 2.69 -9.63 4.68
N PRO A 20 3.58 -9.09 3.82
CA PRO A 20 3.66 -7.65 3.56
C PRO A 20 2.33 -7.01 3.14
N ARG A 21 1.47 -7.76 2.45
CA ARG A 21 0.13 -7.31 2.02
C ARG A 21 -0.79 -6.91 3.18
N GLU A 22 -0.53 -7.39 4.39
CA GLU A 22 -1.33 -7.08 5.58
C GLU A 22 -1.00 -5.69 6.16
N PHE A 23 0.18 -5.14 5.80
CA PHE A 23 0.68 -3.85 6.27
C PHE A 23 0.83 -2.81 5.14
N THR A 24 0.50 -3.19 3.90
CA THR A 24 0.67 -2.35 2.72
C THR A 24 -0.68 -1.98 2.12
N ILE A 25 -0.91 -0.68 1.95
CA ILE A 25 -2.13 -0.14 1.32
C ILE A 25 -1.78 0.52 -0.01
N VAL A 26 -2.74 0.48 -0.95
CA VAL A 26 -2.61 1.17 -2.24
C VAL A 26 -3.31 2.51 -2.16
N VAL A 27 -2.55 3.60 -2.28
CA VAL A 27 -3.05 4.97 -2.29
C VAL A 27 -3.13 5.47 -3.73
N ARG A 28 -4.26 6.09 -4.11
CA ARG A 28 -4.52 6.62 -5.46
C ARG A 28 -5.14 8.01 -5.36
N GLY A 29 -5.00 8.80 -6.43
CA GLY A 29 -5.59 10.15 -6.48
C GLY A 29 -4.88 11.17 -5.59
N ILE A 30 -3.57 11.02 -5.39
CA ILE A 30 -2.75 11.95 -4.61
C ILE A 30 -2.79 13.34 -5.28
N PRO A 31 -3.16 14.41 -4.57
CA PRO A 31 -3.20 15.75 -5.14
C PRO A 31 -1.79 16.25 -5.46
N VAL A 32 -1.63 16.91 -6.60
CA VAL A 32 -0.37 17.56 -6.98
C VAL A 32 -0.36 18.97 -6.42
N ALA A 33 0.44 19.22 -5.39
CA ALA A 33 0.68 20.57 -4.89
C ALA A 33 1.80 21.26 -5.68
N GLN A 34 1.67 22.56 -5.93
CA GLN A 34 2.71 23.32 -6.61
C GLN A 34 3.98 23.37 -5.75
N GLY A 35 5.11 22.96 -6.32
CA GLY A 35 6.41 23.03 -5.66
C GLY A 35 6.74 21.84 -4.75
N SER A 36 5.90 20.80 -4.66
CA SER A 36 6.26 19.53 -4.01
C SER A 36 6.22 18.37 -5.01
N SER A 37 7.10 17.39 -4.81
CA SER A 37 6.95 16.12 -5.50
C SER A 37 5.76 15.33 -4.91
N LEU A 38 5.26 14.35 -5.66
CA LEU A 38 4.24 13.43 -5.15
C LEU A 38 4.77 12.63 -3.95
N ASP A 39 6.05 12.26 -3.99
CA ASP A 39 6.75 11.56 -2.92
C ASP A 39 6.75 12.37 -1.62
N ASP A 40 7.18 13.64 -1.68
CA ASP A 40 7.16 14.57 -0.54
C ASP A 40 5.74 14.76 0.02
N THR A 41 4.74 14.77 -0.87
CA THR A 41 3.34 14.99 -0.50
C THR A 41 2.81 13.81 0.32
N VAL A 42 3.11 12.58 -0.10
CA VAL A 42 2.74 11.36 0.63
C VAL A 42 3.50 11.28 1.94
N GLU A 43 4.81 11.53 1.91
CA GLU A 43 5.65 11.44 3.10
C GLU A 43 5.19 12.42 4.19
N LYS A 44 4.97 13.68 3.85
CA LYS A 44 4.49 14.70 4.79
C LYS A 44 3.13 14.34 5.38
N PHE A 45 2.18 13.91 4.54
CA PHE A 45 0.84 13.53 4.99
C PHE A 45 0.89 12.41 6.03
N TYR A 46 1.60 11.32 5.75
CA TYR A 46 1.64 10.19 6.68
C TYR A 46 2.48 10.47 7.93
N LYS A 47 3.56 11.26 7.83
CA LYS A 47 4.30 11.71 9.00
C LYS A 47 3.49 12.64 9.90
N GLU A 48 2.64 13.50 9.32
CA GLU A 48 1.81 14.44 10.09
C GLU A 48 0.63 13.74 10.77
N TYR A 49 -0.13 12.93 10.03
CA TYR A 49 -1.37 12.35 10.53
C TYR A 49 -1.21 10.95 11.15
N TYR A 50 -0.16 10.21 10.79
CA TYR A 50 0.09 8.84 11.24
C TYR A 50 1.54 8.60 11.73
N PRO A 51 2.12 9.49 12.57
CA PRO A 51 3.54 9.44 12.92
C PRO A 51 3.98 8.15 13.64
N SER A 52 3.07 7.49 14.36
CA SER A 52 3.38 6.29 15.13
C SER A 52 3.27 4.99 14.36
N THR A 53 2.60 5.00 13.20
CA THR A 53 2.30 3.78 12.42
C THR A 53 2.83 3.82 11.00
N TYR A 54 3.17 4.99 10.47
CA TYR A 54 3.79 5.12 9.16
C TYR A 54 5.22 4.59 9.18
N LEU A 55 5.49 3.60 8.33
CA LEU A 55 6.82 3.03 8.13
C LEU A 55 7.52 3.65 6.92
N SER A 56 6.92 3.50 5.74
CA SER A 56 7.46 3.96 4.46
C SER A 56 6.39 3.95 3.38
N HIS A 57 6.71 4.50 2.21
CA HIS A 57 5.93 4.33 0.99
C HIS A 57 6.87 4.05 -0.19
N GLU A 58 6.30 3.56 -1.30
CA GLU A 58 7.01 3.35 -2.57
C GLU A 58 6.14 3.91 -3.70
N MET A 59 6.73 4.73 -4.57
CA MET A 59 6.00 5.36 -5.66
C MET A 59 5.81 4.40 -6.84
N VAL A 60 4.57 4.32 -7.33
CA VAL A 60 4.25 3.50 -8.51
C VAL A 60 4.52 4.30 -9.78
N HIS A 61 5.54 3.90 -10.53
CA HIS A 61 5.91 4.52 -11.79
C HIS A 61 5.47 3.69 -13.00
N ARG A 62 5.10 4.36 -14.10
CA ARG A 62 4.86 3.69 -15.37
C ARG A 62 6.19 3.28 -16.01
N THR A 63 6.57 2.02 -15.84
CA THR A 63 7.86 1.48 -16.31
C THR A 63 7.78 0.69 -17.62
N SER A 64 6.62 0.67 -18.31
CA SER A 64 6.40 -0.13 -19.54
C SER A 64 7.49 0.00 -20.63
N ARG A 65 8.08 1.20 -20.81
CA ARG A 65 9.20 1.39 -21.75
C ARG A 65 10.51 0.77 -21.26
N LEU A 66 10.79 0.87 -19.95
CA LEU A 66 11.98 0.28 -19.34
C LEU A 66 11.89 -1.25 -19.33
N GLN A 67 10.70 -1.79 -19.07
CA GLN A 67 10.45 -3.23 -19.12
C GLN A 67 10.73 -3.84 -20.50
N SER A 68 10.61 -3.08 -21.59
CA SER A 68 10.95 -3.57 -22.94
C SER A 68 12.44 -3.71 -23.21
N LEU A 69 13.29 -3.18 -22.31
CA LEU A 69 14.75 -3.21 -22.42
C LEU A 69 15.38 -4.29 -21.52
N ILE A 70 14.56 -5.00 -20.73
CA ILE A 70 14.95 -6.12 -19.86
C ILE A 70 14.48 -7.41 -20.54
#